data_AF-A0A434GFS3-F1
#
_entry.id   AF-A0A434GFS3-F1
#
_cell.length_a   1.000
_cell.length_b   1.000
_cell.length_c   1.000
_cell.angle_alpha   90.00
_cell.angle_beta   90.00
_cell.angle_gamma   90.00
#
_symmetry.space_group_name_H-M   'P 1'
#
loop_
_entity.id
_entity.type
_entity.pdbx_description
1 polymer ?
#
loop_
_entity_poly.entity_id
_entity_poly.type
_entity_poly.pdbx_seq_one_letter_code
_entity_poly.pdbx_strand_id
1 'polypeptide(L)'
;GQGIVWTAMWIAAASGVAHDEQGVASGMACTTLNIGNAIGMATLIAIANSHVGGLTGEALKTAIADGIQVAFWLAAAGIFVSLLAAFALPGKEK
;
A
#
# COMPACT_ATOMS: atom_id res chain seq x y z
N GLY A 1 7.13 -1.46 -10.16
CA GLY A 1 6.67 -2.03 -8.88
C GLY A 1 6.02 -3.38 -9.10
N GLN A 2 4.83 -3.41 -9.71
CA GLN A 2 3.99 -4.60 -9.80
C GLN A 2 4.74 -5.84 -10.32
N GLY A 3 5.47 -5.79 -11.44
CA GLY A 3 6.16 -7.00 -11.96
C GLY A 3 7.21 -7.65 -11.02
N ILE A 4 7.95 -6.84 -10.25
CA ILE A 4 9.00 -7.35 -9.35
C ILE A 4 8.40 -7.71 -7.99
N VAL A 5 7.63 -6.80 -7.39
CA VAL A 5 7.12 -6.94 -6.03
C VAL A 5 6.00 -7.97 -5.96
N TRP A 6 5.12 -8.04 -6.97
CA TRP A 6 4.01 -9.00 -7.00
C TRP A 6 4.52 -10.44 -6.95
N THR A 7 5.40 -10.79 -7.88
CA THR A 7 5.96 -12.13 -7.97
C THR A 7 6.74 -12.50 -6.72
N ALA A 8 7.60 -11.58 -6.23
CA ALA A 8 8.37 -11.80 -5.01
C ALA A 8 7.48 -11.99 -3.76
N MET A 9 6.41 -11.20 -3.63
CA MET A 9 5.45 -11.31 -2.53
C MET A 9 4.76 -12.67 -2.53
N TRP A 10 4.33 -13.15 -3.70
CA TRP A 10 3.67 -14.46 -3.82
C TRP A 10 4.62 -15.62 -3.52
N ILE A 11 5.87 -15.55 -3.98
CA ILE A 11 6.91 -16.52 -3.62
C ILE A 11 7.12 -16.51 -2.11
N ALA A 12 7.28 -15.34 -1.50
CA ALA A 12 7.50 -15.21 -0.07
C ALA A 12 6.32 -15.75 0.75
N ALA A 13 5.08 -15.46 0.34
CA ALA A 13 3.87 -15.94 1.01
C ALA A 13 3.71 -17.46 0.98
N ALA A 14 4.17 -18.12 -0.09
CA ALA A 14 4.10 -19.58 -0.23
C ALA A 14 5.33 -20.31 0.35
N SER A 15 6.43 -19.61 0.62
CA SER A 15 7.71 -20.21 1.00
C SER A 15 7.67 -20.81 2.41
N GLY A 16 7.80 -22.14 2.47
CA GLY A 16 7.79 -22.91 3.73
C GLY A 16 6.39 -23.21 4.28
N VAL A 17 5.34 -23.04 3.46
CA VAL A 17 3.97 -23.48 3.75
C VAL A 17 3.79 -24.91 3.24
N ALA A 18 3.11 -25.77 4.00
CA ALA A 18 2.79 -27.13 3.59
C ALA A 18 1.90 -27.15 2.34
N HIS A 19 1.97 -28.22 1.52
CA HIS A 19 1.29 -28.26 0.23
C HIS A 19 -0.24 -28.14 0.35
N ASP A 20 -0.81 -28.75 1.39
CA ASP A 20 -2.23 -28.72 1.73
C ASP A 20 -2.69 -27.35 2.28
N GLU A 21 -1.78 -26.51 2.75
CA GLU A 21 -2.08 -25.18 3.31
C GLU A 21 -1.84 -24.02 2.32
N GLN A 22 -1.39 -24.31 1.09
CA GLN A 22 -1.13 -23.28 0.07
C GLN A 22 -2.37 -22.43 -0.25
N GLY A 23 -3.56 -23.03 -0.18
CA GLY A 23 -4.83 -22.30 -0.34
C GLY A 23 -5.07 -21.29 0.78
N VAL A 24 -4.72 -21.65 2.02
CA VAL A 24 -4.85 -20.76 3.18
C VAL A 24 -3.86 -19.61 3.10
N ALA A 25 -2.59 -19.90 2.78
CA ALA A 25 -1.56 -18.87 2.59
C ALA A 25 -1.96 -17.87 1.49
N SER A 26 -2.49 -18.37 0.37
CA SER A 26 -2.98 -17.51 -0.71
C SER A 26 -4.19 -16.67 -0.32
N GLY A 27 -5.15 -17.26 0.41
CA GLY A 27 -6.31 -16.55 0.94
C GLY A 27 -5.92 -15.43 1.91
N MET A 28 -4.96 -15.69 2.80
CA MET A 28 -4.41 -14.68 3.72
C MET A 28 -3.70 -13.55 2.97
N ALA A 29 -2.87 -13.87 1.98
CA ALA A 29 -2.17 -12.88 1.17
C ALA A 29 -3.15 -11.98 0.39
N CYS A 30 -4.15 -12.57 -0.28
CA CYS A 30 -5.21 -11.84 -0.97
C CYS A 30 -6.00 -10.91 -0.03
N THR A 31 -6.40 -11.43 1.13
CA THR A 31 -7.17 -10.65 2.12
C THR A 31 -6.35 -9.47 2.62
N THR A 32 -5.10 -9.70 3.00
CA THR A 32 -4.18 -8.65 3.47
C THR A 32 -3.97 -7.59 2.40
N LEU A 33 -3.75 -8.00 1.14
CA LEU A 33 -3.57 -7.09 0.02
C LEU A 33 -4.81 -6.23 -0.22
N ASN A 34 -5.99 -6.83 -0.29
CA ASN A 34 -7.23 -6.11 -0.58
C ASN A 34 -7.60 -5.14 0.56
N ILE A 35 -7.47 -5.57 1.81
CA ILE A 35 -7.67 -4.71 2.98
C ILE A 35 -6.65 -3.57 2.97
N GLY A 36 -5.37 -3.87 2.73
CA GLY A 36 -4.30 -2.87 2.63
C GLY A 36 -4.58 -1.83 1.54
N ASN A 37 -5.01 -2.26 0.36
CA ASN A 37 -5.40 -1.36 -0.73
C ASN A 37 -6.57 -0.47 -0.33
N ALA A 38 -7.62 -1.04 0.27
CA ALA A 38 -8.80 -0.28 0.69
C ALA A 38 -8.46 0.78 1.75
N ILE A 39 -7.74 0.39 2.82
CA ILE A 39 -7.34 1.30 3.89
C ILE A 39 -6.37 2.37 3.39
N GLY A 40 -5.38 1.97 2.58
CA GLY A 40 -4.40 2.87 1.99
C GLY A 40 -5.06 3.94 1.11
N MET A 41 -5.95 3.52 0.20
CA MET A 41 -6.70 4.46 -0.65
C MET A 41 -7.61 5.37 0.19
N ALA A 42 -8.37 4.83 1.14
CA ALA A 42 -9.25 5.63 1.99
C ALA A 42 -8.49 6.73 2.73
N THR A 43 -7.32 6.39 3.29
CA THR A 43 -6.46 7.33 4.00
C THR A 43 -5.92 8.42 3.06
N LEU A 44 -5.37 8.02 1.90
CA LEU A 44 -4.81 8.98 0.93
C LEU A 44 -5.88 9.92 0.36
N ILE A 45 -7.08 9.41 0.08
CA ILE A 45 -8.22 10.20 -0.41
C ILE A 45 -8.68 11.19 0.66
N ALA A 46 -8.80 10.76 1.92
CA ALA A 46 -9.19 11.63 3.02
C ALA A 46 -8.20 12.79 3.19
N ILE A 47 -6.90 12.51 3.09
CA ILE A 47 -5.86 13.55 3.17
C ILE A 47 -5.90 14.47 1.95
N ALA A 48 -5.97 13.90 0.74
CA ALA A 48 -6.01 14.69 -0.50
C ALA A 48 -7.19 15.66 -0.55
N ASN A 49 -8.33 15.31 0.06
CA ASN A 49 -9.55 16.12 0.05
C ASN A 49 -9.80 16.88 1.36
N SER A 50 -8.84 16.93 2.29
CA SER A 50 -9.04 17.53 3.61
C SER A 50 -9.34 19.04 3.58
N HIS A 51 -8.87 19.77 2.55
CA HIS A 51 -8.96 21.24 2.48
C HIS A 51 -9.81 21.77 1.30
N VAL A 52 -10.49 20.91 0.55
CA VAL A 52 -11.28 21.32 -0.65
C VAL A 52 -12.71 21.77 -0.33
N GLY A 53 -13.20 21.57 0.90
CA GLY A 53 -14.57 21.86 1.29
C GLY A 53 -14.96 23.33 1.10
N GLY A 54 -16.05 23.58 0.37
CA GLY A 54 -16.61 24.93 0.16
C GLY A 54 -15.86 25.80 -0.85
N LEU A 55 -14.77 25.31 -1.46
CA LEU A 55 -14.03 26.03 -2.49
C LEU A 55 -14.68 25.90 -3.86
N THR A 56 -14.53 26.93 -4.70
CA THR A 56 -15.01 26.92 -6.09
C THR A 56 -14.00 27.59 -7.02
N GLY A 57 -14.16 27.37 -8.33
CA GLY A 57 -13.32 28.00 -9.35
C GLY A 57 -11.84 27.65 -9.23
N GLU A 58 -10.97 28.65 -9.34
CA GLU A 58 -9.52 28.45 -9.36
C GLU A 58 -8.97 27.99 -8.00
N ALA A 59 -9.52 28.50 -6.90
CA ALA A 59 -9.12 28.10 -5.55
C ALA A 59 -9.31 26.59 -5.30
N LEU A 60 -10.39 26.01 -5.84
CA LEU A 60 -10.62 24.56 -5.76
C LEU A 60 -9.57 23.77 -6.54
N LYS A 61 -9.20 24.21 -7.76
CA LYS A 61 -8.19 23.53 -8.57
C LYS A 61 -6.83 23.52 -7.88
N THR A 62 -6.42 24.66 -7.33
CA THR A 62 -5.16 24.78 -6.58
C THR A 62 -5.16 23.87 -5.35
N ALA A 63 -6.26 23.86 -4.59
CA ALA A 63 -6.38 23.01 -3.41
C ALA A 63 -6.36 21.50 -3.75
N ILE A 64 -7.00 21.09 -4.85
CA ILE A 64 -6.94 19.69 -5.33
C ILE A 64 -5.50 19.32 -5.73
N ALA A 65 -4.81 20.19 -6.46
CA ALA A 65 -3.44 19.92 -6.89
C ALA A 65 -2.48 19.76 -5.69
N ASP A 66 -2.58 20.66 -4.71
CA ASP A 66 -1.79 20.61 -3.48
C ASP A 66 -2.10 19.35 -2.66
N GLY A 67 -3.38 19.04 -2.47
CA GLY A 67 -3.82 17.84 -1.75
C GLY A 67 -3.33 16.54 -2.40
N ILE A 68 -3.40 16.44 -3.73
CA ILE A 68 -2.86 15.29 -4.48
C ILE A 68 -1.33 15.20 -4.34
N GLN A 69 -0.63 16.34 -4.39
CA GLN A 69 0.83 16.36 -4.22
C GLN A 69 1.25 15.86 -2.83
N VAL A 70 0.54 16.28 -1.78
CA VAL A 70 0.76 15.79 -0.41
C VAL A 70 0.48 14.29 -0.34
N ALA A 71 -0.64 13.82 -0.87
CA ALA A 71 -0.98 12.40 -0.88
C ALA A 71 0.05 11.55 -1.64
N PHE A 72 0.61 12.08 -2.74
CA PHE A 72 1.68 11.42 -3.49
C PHE A 72 2.96 11.25 -2.64
N TRP A 73 3.38 12.31 -1.95
CA TRP A 73 4.55 12.23 -1.07
C TRP A 73 4.34 11.28 0.10
N LEU A 74 3.12 11.24 0.67
CA LEU A 74 2.77 10.27 1.71
C LEU A 74 2.80 8.83 1.19
N ALA A 75 2.30 8.58 -0.02
CA ALA A 75 2.39 7.27 -0.65
C ALA A 75 3.86 6.85 -0.86
N ALA A 76 4.71 7.77 -1.34
CA ALA A 76 6.14 7.52 -1.51
C ALA A 76 6.84 7.23 -0.16
N ALA A 77 6.53 7.99 0.88
CA ALA A 77 7.02 7.75 2.24
C ALA A 77 6.57 6.39 2.78
N GLY A 78 5.30 6.02 2.57
CA GLY A 78 4.77 4.72 2.98
C GLY A 78 5.46 3.55 2.29
N ILE A 79 5.75 3.68 0.99
CA ILE A 79 6.55 2.69 0.24
C ILE A 79 7.97 2.60 0.83
N PHE A 80 8.61 3.73 1.12
CA PHE A 80 9.95 3.76 1.70
C PHE A 80 9.99 3.09 3.08
N VAL A 81 9.03 3.39 3.96
CA VAL A 81 8.89 2.73 5.27
C VAL A 81 8.65 1.23 5.11
N SER A 82 7.82 0.81 4.15
CA SER A 82 7.57 -0.61 3.89
C SER A 82 8.82 -1.34 3.42
N LEU A 83 9.67 -0.69 2.62
CA LEU A 83 10.98 -1.24 2.22
C LEU A 83 11.90 -1.40 3.42
N LEU A 84 12.00 -0.39 4.30
CA LEU A 84 12.80 -0.49 5.52
C LEU A 84 12.31 -1.61 6.43
N ALA A 85 11.00 -1.74 6.60
CA ALA A 85 10.39 -2.83 7.36
C ALA A 85 10.73 -4.20 6.77
N ALA A 86 10.72 -4.34 5.45
CA ALA A 86 11.10 -5.58 4.78
C ALA A 86 12.56 -5.98 5.06
N PHE A 87 13.49 -5.02 5.14
CA PHE A 87 14.89 -5.30 5.49
C PHE A 87 15.11 -5.58 6.99
N ALA A 88 14.22 -5.09 7.86
CA ALA A 88 14.30 -5.30 9.29
C ALA A 88 13.74 -6.66 9.75
N LEU A 89 12.94 -7.34 8.90
CA LEU A 89 12.41 -8.66 9.20
C LEU A 89 13.55 -9.70 9.23
N PRO A 90 13.71 -10.47 10.32
CA PRO A 90 14.73 -11.50 10.38
C PRO A 90 14.47 -12.54 9.29
N GLY A 91 15.50 -12.87 8.51
CA GLY A 91 15.42 -13.94 7.53
C GLY A 91 15.12 -15.27 8.23
N LYS A 92 14.24 -16.10 7.64
CA LYS A 92 14.02 -17.46 8.15
C LYS A 92 15.36 -18.20 8.19
N GLU A 93 15.75 -18.67 9.38
CA GLU A 93 16.83 -19.65 9.51
C GLU A 93 16.49 -20.90 8.69
N LYS A 94 17.52 -21.45 8.04
CA LYS A 94 17.43 -22.60 7.14
C LYS A 94 17.01 -23.87 7.89
#